data_AF-A0A096M7C3-F1
#
_entry.id   AF-A0A096M7C3-F1
#
_cell.length_a   1.000
_cell.length_b   1.000
_cell.length_c   1.000
_cell.angle_alpha   90.00
_cell.angle_beta   90.00
_cell.angle_gamma   90.00
#
_symmetry.space_group_name_H-M   'P 1'
#
loop_
_entity.id
_entity.type
_entity.pdbx_description
1 polymer ?
#
loop_
_entity_poly.entity_id
_entity_poly.type
_entity_poly.pdbx_seq_one_letter_code
_entity_poly.pdbx_strand_id
1 'polypeptide(L)' 'MEELVTELRLFLDLLDREYLSAGVREKKVHLSNILQRVLSDKEPSFKSEIHSGLPAPPQMPLPEIPQPWL' A
#
# COMPACT_ATOMS: atom_id res chain seq x y z
N MET A 1 6.36 9.95 -11.28
CA MET A 1 6.74 9.20 -10.05
C MET A 1 7.11 7.76 -10.35
N GLU A 2 6.34 7.06 -11.20
CA GLU A 2 6.63 5.66 -11.60
C GLU A 2 7.89 5.52 -12.46
N GLU A 3 8.14 6.49 -13.34
CA GLU A 3 9.38 6.58 -14.12
C GLU A 3 10.60 6.64 -13.20
N LEU A 4 10.57 7.50 -12.17
CA LEU A 4 11.66 7.61 -11.18
C LEU A 4 11.90 6.29 -10.43
N VAL A 5 10.84 5.59 -10.04
CA VAL A 5 10.91 4.28 -9.36
C VAL A 5 11.55 3.23 -10.30
N THR A 6 11.17 3.27 -11.58
CA THR A 6 11.71 2.39 -12.63
C THR A 6 13.19 2.66 -12.87
N GLU A 7 13.57 3.93 -13.05
CA GLU A 7 14.96 4.32 -13.26
C GLU A 7 15.84 4.02 -12.03
N LEU A 8 15.34 4.25 -10.82
CA LEU A 8 16.06 3.91 -9.59
C LEU A 8 16.31 2.39 -9.49
N ARG A 9 15.33 1.56 -9.88
CA ARG A 9 15.52 0.11 -9.91
C ARG A 9 16.63 -0.28 -10.89
N LEU A 10 16.57 0.25 -12.11
CA LEU A 10 17.57 0.02 -13.15
C LEU A 10 18.96 0.46 -12.68
N PHE A 11 19.07 1.63 -12.06
CA PHE A 11 20.32 2.13 -11.50
C PHE A 11 20.89 1.18 -10.44
N LEU A 12 20.07 0.71 -9.49
CA LEU A 12 20.51 -0.24 -8.47
C LEU A 12 20.98 -1.57 -9.08
N ASP A 13 20.32 -2.08 -10.12
CA ASP A 13 20.74 -3.28 -10.85
C ASP A 13 22.07 -3.08 -11.60
N LEU A 14 22.32 -1.89 -12.14
CA LEU A 14 23.60 -1.57 -12.77
C LEU A 14 24.76 -1.60 -11.77
N LEU A 15 24.53 -1.14 -10.53
CA LEU A 15 25.52 -1.17 -9.47
C LEU A 15 25.94 -2.60 -9.06
N ASP A 16 25.15 -3.65 -9.35
CA ASP A 16 25.59 -5.05 -9.09
C ASP A 16 26.77 -5.49 -9.94
N ARG A 17 27.00 -4.80 -11.06
CA ARG A 17 28.07 -5.14 -12.01
C ARG A 17 29.38 -4.43 -11.70
N GLU A 18 29.37 -3.52 -10.74
CA GLU A 18 30.51 -2.67 -10.40
C GLU A 18 31.22 -3.14 -9.12
N TYR A 19 32.52 -2.86 -9.03
CA TYR A 19 33.29 -3.08 -7.81
C TYR A 19 33.04 -1.96 -6.80
N LEU A 20 31.97 -2.10 -6.03
CA LEU A 20 31.59 -1.12 -5.00
C LEU A 20 32.44 -1.28 -3.72
N SER A 21 32.61 -0.19 -2.98
CA SER A 21 33.13 -0.26 -1.60
C SER A 21 32.06 -0.80 -0.64
N ALA A 22 32.48 -1.28 0.54
CA ALA A 22 31.55 -1.84 1.52
C ALA A 22 30.44 -0.86 1.94
N GLY A 23 30.78 0.42 2.17
CA GLY A 23 29.79 1.45 2.53
C GLY A 23 28.81 1.76 1.40
N VAL A 24 29.23 1.65 0.14
CA VAL A 24 28.33 1.84 -1.01
C VAL A 24 27.38 0.65 -1.17
N ARG A 25 27.86 -0.59 -0.93
CA ARG A 25 26.99 -1.78 -0.89
C ARG A 25 25.92 -1.68 0.19
N GLU A 26 26.29 -1.23 1.40
CA GLU A 26 25.33 -1.05 2.50
C GLU A 26 24.25 -0.03 2.13
N LYS A 27 24.65 1.12 1.59
CA LYS A 27 23.71 2.15 1.10
C LYS A 27 22.81 1.63 -0.01
N LYS A 28 23.35 0.85 -0.95
CA LYS A 28 22.59 0.21 -2.02
C LYS A 28 21.50 -0.70 -1.46
N VAL A 29 21.84 -1.59 -0.53
CA VAL A 29 20.86 -2.47 0.14
C VAL A 29 19.78 -1.66 0.85
N HIS A 30 20.17 -0.57 1.53
CA HIS A 30 19.22 0.31 2.19
C HIS A 30 18.23 0.96 1.20
N LEU A 31 18.73 1.45 0.05
CA LEU A 31 17.90 2.01 -1.02
C LEU A 31 16.97 0.96 -1.65
N SER A 32 17.46 -0.25 -1.89
CA SER A 32 16.63 -1.37 -2.37
C SER A 32 15.48 -1.67 -1.40
N ASN A 33 15.74 -1.66 -0.09
CA ASN A 33 14.70 -1.89 0.93
C ASN A 33 13.65 -0.76 0.98
N ILE A 34 14.06 0.49 0.77
CA ILE A 34 13.11 1.61 0.63
C ILE A 34 12.25 1.41 -0.61
N LEU A 35 12.86 1.10 -1.75
CA LEU A 35 12.17 0.89 -3.01
C LEU A 35 11.12 -0.22 -2.90
N GLN A 36 11.45 -1.34 -2.25
CA GLN A 36 10.50 -2.43 -2.00
C GLN A 36 9.30 -1.97 -1.17
N ARG A 37 9.51 -1.22 -0.07
CA ARG A 37 8.41 -0.70 0.75
C ARG A 37 7.50 0.26 -0.01
N VAL A 38 8.07 1.13 -0.85
CA VAL A 38 7.31 2.05 -1.71
C VAL A 38 6.47 1.29 -2.74
N LEU A 39 6.99 0.18 -3.26
CA LEU A 39 6.25 -0.67 -4.21
C LEU A 39 5.15 -1.50 -3.52
N SER A 40 5.40 -2.00 -2.31
CA SER A 40 4.39 -2.74 -1.53
C SER A 40 3.24 -1.86 -1.05
N ASP A 41 3.48 -0.57 -0.76
CA ASP A 41 2.41 0.37 -0.38
C ASP A 41 1.43 0.67 -1.53
N LYS A 42 1.84 0.35 -2.78
CA LYS A 42 0.99 0.45 -3.97
C LYS A 42 0.09 -0.75 -4.23
N GLU A 43 0.14 -1.78 -3.38
CA GLU A 43 -0.95 -2.75 -3.40
C GLU A 43 -2.24 -2.02 -3.03
N PRO A 44 -3.26 -1.99 -3.91
CA PRO A 44 -4.53 -1.41 -3.56
C PRO A 44 -5.01 -2.12 -2.30
N SER A 45 -5.20 -1.35 -1.24
CA SER A 45 -5.87 -1.78 -0.02
C SER A 45 -7.32 -2.12 -0.39
N PHE A 46 -7.53 -3.25 -1.06
CA PHE A 46 -8.82 -3.91 -1.24
C PHE A 46 -9.20 -4.52 0.10
N LYS A 47 -9.44 -3.68 1.10
CA LYS A 47 -10.10 -4.06 2.34
C LYS A 47 -11.39 -3.27 2.47
N SER A 48 -12.34 -3.60 1.60
CA SER A 48 -13.77 -3.63 1.93
C SER A 48 -14.59 -4.20 0.76
N GLU A 49 -14.23 -5.38 0.25
CA GLU A 49 -15.22 -6.26 -0.38
C GLU A 49 -15.25 -7.56 0.42
N ILE A 50 -15.95 -7.52 1.56
CA ILE A 50 -16.56 -8.74 2.09
C ILE A 50 -18.04 -8.56 1.83
N HIS A 51 -18.47 -8.99 0.64
CA HIS A 51 -19.81 -9.51 0.42
C HIS A 51 -20.01 -10.68 1.39
N SER A 52 -20.35 -10.32 2.62
CA SER A 52 -20.63 -11.26 3.70
C SER A 52 -21.97 -11.88 3.37
N GLY A 53 -21.95 -13.07 2.78
CA GLY A 53 -23.13 -13.94 2.59
C GLY A 53 -23.75 -14.43 3.91
N LEU A 54 -23.65 -13.63 4.97
CA LEU A 54 -24.38 -13.81 6.20
C LEU A 54 -25.73 -13.12 6.04
N PRO A 55 -26.85 -13.77 6.41
CA PRO A 55 -28.12 -13.07 6.48
C PRO A 55 -27.97 -11.85 7.38
N ALA A 56 -28.47 -10.70 6.89
CA ALA A 56 -28.42 -9.46 7.65
C ALA A 56 -29.01 -9.68 9.05
N PRO A 57 -28.42 -9.11 10.11
CA PRO A 57 -28.98 -9.21 11.45
C PRO A 57 -30.44 -8.74 11.44
N PRO A 58 -31.33 -9.38 12.23
CA PRO A 58 -32.72 -8.98 12.32
C PRO A 58 -32.79 -7.48 12.64
N GLN A 59 -33.34 -6.72 11.69
CA GLN A 59 -33.46 -5.27 11.84
C GLN A 59 -34.48 -5.00 12.94
N MET A 60 -34.07 -4.30 14.01
CA MET A 60 -35.04 -3.77 14.98
C MET A 60 -35.82 -2.62 14.32
N PRO A 61 -37.12 -2.46 14.63
CA PRO A 61 -37.84 -1.27 14.19
C PRO A 61 -37.15 -0.03 14.78
N LEU A 62 -36.80 0.91 13.90
CA LEU A 62 -36.29 2.21 14.31
C LEU A 62 -37.37 2.92 15.15
N PRO A 63 -37.00 3.55 16.27
CA PRO A 63 -37.94 4.37 17.02
C PRO A 63 -38.47 5.49 16.13
N GLU A 64 -39.78 5.76 16.22
CA GLU A 64 -40.40 6.86 15.49
C GLU A 64 -39.78 8.18 15.98
N ILE A 65 -39.11 8.87 15.07
CA ILE A 65 -38.55 10.19 15.38
C ILE A 65 -39.74 11.14 15.55
N PRO A 66 -39.86 11.85 16.68
CA PRO A 66 -40.98 12.77 16.89
C PRO A 66 -40.98 13.83 15.79
N GLN A 67 -42.10 13.94 15.07
CA GLN A 67 -42.26 14.96 14.05
C GLN A 67 -42.22 16.34 14.70
N PRO A 68 -41.55 17.34 14.09
CA PRO A 68 -41.61 18.70 14.58
C PRO A 68 -43.07 19.17 14.51
N TRP A 69 -43.54 19.73 15.62
CA TRP A 69 -44.84 20.38 15.65
C TRP A 69 -44.79 21.58 14.69
N LEU A 70 -45.75 21.62 13.75
CA LEU A 70 -45.92 22.64 12.71
C LEU A 70 -45.81 24.07 13.25
#